data_AF-A0AAW8CUJ7-F1
#
_entry.id   AF-A0AAW8CUJ7-F1
#
_cell.length_a   1.000
_cell.length_b   1.000
_cell.length_c   1.000
_cell.angle_alpha   90.00
_cell.angle_beta   90.00
_cell.angle_gamma   90.00
#
_symmetry.space_group_name_H-M   'P 1'
#
loop_
_entity.id
_entity.type
_entity.pdbx_description
1 polymer ?
#
loop_
_entity_poly.entity_id
_entity_poly.type
_entity_poly.pdbx_seq_one_letter_code
_entity_poly.pdbx_strand_id
1 'polypeptide(L)'
;MDQRFTYTNTHPDVRARLEEQSARRFGQLNGLVISNAEGAWQFLLAVNGGSAVAVLAFIGAVPTLQRRWWPYVILAVFVLALVLVGIGRALVLHQMQALLSNWNSNVNKFYRDELEWPDVIRLDEAKVKAGESMPWVVGWVSFALFVSGLIALCGCFIVFGVPGTAIAAS
;
A
#
# COMPACT_ATOMS: atom_id res chain seq x y z
N MET A 1 -44.65 -17.37 6.29
CA MET A 1 -44.19 -16.27 5.42
C MET A 1 -43.07 -15.59 6.17
N ASP A 2 -41.82 -15.88 5.80
CA ASP A 2 -40.67 -15.20 6.41
C ASP A 2 -40.75 -13.73 6.02
N GLN A 3 -40.96 -12.86 7.01
CA GLN A 3 -40.91 -11.42 6.78
C GLN A 3 -39.49 -11.06 6.38
N ARG A 4 -39.36 -10.33 5.26
CA ARG A 4 -38.08 -9.82 4.79
C ARG A 4 -37.44 -8.94 5.86
N PHE A 5 -36.17 -9.17 6.14
CA PHE A 5 -35.41 -8.43 7.15
C PHE A 5 -34.91 -7.10 6.59
N THR A 6 -35.86 -6.22 6.28
CA THR A 6 -35.64 -4.86 5.76
C THR A 6 -35.70 -3.83 6.88
N TYR A 7 -35.22 -2.61 6.63
CA TYR A 7 -35.19 -1.54 7.64
C TYR A 7 -36.59 -1.31 8.22
N THR A 8 -37.61 -1.15 7.38
CA THR A 8 -39.00 -0.84 7.81
C THR A 8 -39.67 -1.98 8.59
N ASN A 9 -39.28 -3.23 8.38
CA ASN A 9 -39.86 -4.40 9.06
C ASN A 9 -39.09 -4.83 10.32
N THR A 10 -37.95 -4.19 10.60
CA THR A 10 -37.11 -4.53 11.76
C THR A 10 -37.59 -3.81 13.03
N HIS A 11 -37.55 -4.47 14.19
CA HIS A 11 -37.88 -3.85 15.48
C HIS A 11 -36.95 -2.66 15.79
N PRO A 12 -37.42 -1.54 16.38
CA PRO A 12 -36.60 -0.36 16.66
C PRO A 12 -35.31 -0.66 17.44
N ASP A 13 -35.38 -1.53 18.45
CA ASP A 13 -34.19 -1.95 19.22
C ASP A 13 -33.14 -2.67 18.36
N VAL A 14 -33.58 -3.43 17.36
CA VAL A 14 -32.69 -4.12 16.43
C VAL A 14 -32.11 -3.13 15.44
N ARG A 15 -32.91 -2.16 14.95
CA ARG A 15 -32.41 -1.08 14.08
C ARG A 15 -31.30 -0.28 14.75
N ALA A 16 -31.48 0.10 16.02
CA ALA A 16 -30.46 0.84 16.77
C ALA A 16 -29.12 0.08 16.82
N ARG A 17 -29.15 -1.26 16.98
CA ARG A 17 -27.94 -2.10 16.94
C ARG A 17 -27.31 -2.17 15.54
N LEU A 18 -28.13 -2.22 14.49
CA LEU A 18 -27.64 -2.23 13.10
C LEU A 18 -27.00 -0.88 12.72
N GLU A 19 -27.60 0.22 13.14
CA GLU A 19 -27.07 1.57 12.97
C GLU A 19 -25.73 1.73 13.71
N GLU A 20 -25.65 1.26 14.95
CA GLU A 20 -24.39 1.24 15.71
C GLU A 20 -23.31 0.37 15.04
N GLN A 21 -23.68 -0.83 14.59
CA GLN A 21 -22.76 -1.71 13.85
C GLN A 21 -22.28 -1.04 12.56
N SER A 22 -23.17 -0.37 11.84
CA SER A 22 -22.85 0.37 10.62
C SER A 22 -21.88 1.52 10.86
N ALA A 23 -22.15 2.32 11.90
CA ALA A 23 -21.27 3.42 12.31
C ALA A 23 -19.88 2.91 12.72
N ARG A 24 -19.81 1.82 13.49
CA ARG A 24 -18.53 1.19 13.87
C ARG A 24 -17.75 0.71 12.66
N ARG A 25 -18.39 0.00 11.72
CA ARG A 25 -17.75 -0.50 10.50
C ARG A 25 -17.27 0.63 9.59
N PHE A 26 -18.08 1.68 9.42
CA PHE A 26 -17.68 2.88 8.71
C PHE A 26 -16.45 3.54 9.35
N GLY A 27 -16.45 3.70 10.68
CA GLY A 27 -15.31 4.26 11.42
C GLY A 27 -14.02 3.45 11.23
N GLN A 28 -14.11 2.12 11.26
CA GLN A 28 -12.98 1.23 10.98
C GLN A 28 -12.45 1.40 9.56
N LEU A 29 -13.32 1.32 8.54
CA LEU A 29 -12.92 1.43 7.14
C LEU A 29 -12.36 2.81 6.82
N ASN A 30 -13.00 3.87 7.31
CA ASN A 30 -12.53 5.24 7.13
C ASN A 30 -11.18 5.47 7.82
N GLY A 31 -11.00 4.96 9.05
CA GLY A 31 -9.72 5.00 9.75
C GLY A 31 -8.60 4.30 8.97
N LEU A 32 -8.88 3.13 8.39
CA LEU A 32 -7.92 2.42 7.54
C LEU A 32 -7.58 3.20 6.27
N VAL A 33 -8.56 3.86 5.63
CA VAL A 33 -8.31 4.72 4.46
C VAL A 33 -7.39 5.87 4.82
N ILE A 34 -7.68 6.59 5.92
CA ILE A 34 -6.88 7.74 6.37
C ILE A 34 -5.46 7.28 6.72
N SER A 35 -5.31 6.23 7.52
CA SER A 35 -3.97 5.75 7.93
C SER A 35 -3.13 5.27 6.76
N ASN A 36 -3.73 4.61 5.77
CA ASN A 36 -3.02 4.17 4.57
C ASN A 36 -2.68 5.35 3.65
N ALA A 37 -3.55 6.37 3.56
CA ALA A 37 -3.25 7.59 2.82
C ALA A 37 -2.07 8.34 3.46
N GLU A 38 -2.08 8.56 4.77
CA GLU A 38 -0.97 9.19 5.50
C GLU A 38 0.34 8.40 5.32
N GLY A 39 0.29 7.08 5.44
CA GLY A 39 1.45 6.22 5.21
C GLY A 39 1.99 6.30 3.77
N ALA A 40 1.11 6.42 2.77
CA ALA A 40 1.51 6.63 1.38
C ALA A 40 2.18 7.99 1.17
N TRP A 41 1.65 9.05 1.79
CA TRP A 41 2.25 10.39 1.76
C TRP A 41 3.62 10.43 2.43
N GLN A 42 3.74 9.85 3.63
CA GLN A 42 5.02 9.75 4.33
C GLN A 42 6.04 8.98 3.50
N PHE A 43 5.64 7.89 2.86
CA PHE A 43 6.50 7.14 1.95
C PHE A 43 6.96 8.01 0.78
N LEU A 44 6.06 8.69 0.08
CA LEU A 44 6.42 9.57 -1.04
C LEU A 44 7.38 10.68 -0.63
N LEU A 45 7.16 11.30 0.54
CA LEU A 45 8.03 12.37 1.05
C LEU A 45 9.41 11.83 1.47
N ALA A 46 9.46 10.70 2.19
CA ALA A 46 10.72 10.09 2.60
C ALA A 46 11.56 9.63 1.40
N VAL A 47 10.91 9.05 0.40
CA VAL A 47 11.56 8.50 -0.78
C VAL A 47 12.04 9.58 -1.74
N ASN A 48 11.19 10.57 -2.05
CA ASN A 48 11.56 11.69 -2.91
C ASN A 48 12.55 12.64 -2.22
N GLY A 49 12.44 12.83 -0.90
CA GLY A 49 13.26 13.80 -0.16
C GLY A 49 14.63 13.29 0.28
N GLY A 50 14.74 12.03 0.71
CA GLY A 50 15.95 11.52 1.35
C GLY A 50 16.77 10.58 0.47
N SER A 51 16.16 9.49 0.02
CA SER A 51 16.92 8.38 -0.56
C SER A 51 17.49 8.67 -1.96
N ALA A 52 16.70 9.27 -2.86
CA ALA A 52 17.18 9.59 -4.20
C ALA A 52 18.28 10.66 -4.17
N VAL A 53 18.09 11.69 -3.35
CA VAL A 53 19.06 12.78 -3.16
C VAL A 53 20.35 12.26 -2.55
N ALA A 54 20.28 11.40 -1.53
CA ALA A 54 21.47 10.83 -0.89
C ALA A 54 22.33 10.01 -1.87
N VAL A 55 21.71 9.18 -2.73
CA VAL A 55 22.45 8.38 -3.71
C VAL A 55 23.05 9.26 -4.81
N LEU A 56 22.32 10.25 -5.30
CA LEU A 56 22.85 11.22 -6.27
C LEU A 56 24.00 12.05 -5.69
N ALA A 57 23.87 12.50 -4.44
CA ALA A 57 24.92 13.23 -3.73
C ALA A 57 26.17 12.35 -3.55
N PHE A 58 26.01 11.06 -3.25
CA PHE A 58 27.11 10.11 -3.14
C PHE A 58 27.85 9.89 -4.47
N ILE A 59 27.11 9.70 -5.58
CA ILE A 59 27.71 9.61 -6.92
C ILE A 59 28.43 10.92 -7.29
N GLY A 60 27.84 12.07 -6.95
CA GLY A 60 28.43 13.39 -7.16
C GLY A 60 29.72 13.61 -6.37
N ALA A 61 29.79 13.12 -5.13
CA ALA A 61 30.95 13.29 -4.24
C ALA A 61 32.17 12.45 -4.63
N VAL A 62 32.01 11.43 -5.47
CA VAL A 62 33.05 10.43 -5.76
C VAL A 62 33.39 10.41 -7.26
N PRO A 63 34.44 11.12 -7.70
CA PRO A 63 34.78 11.28 -9.13
C PRO A 63 35.05 9.97 -9.88
N THR A 64 35.51 8.93 -9.18
CA THR A 64 35.77 7.61 -9.75
C THR A 64 34.49 6.84 -10.07
N LEU A 65 33.41 7.07 -9.32
CA LEU A 65 32.09 6.48 -9.58
C LEU A 65 31.42 7.16 -10.77
N GLN A 66 31.65 8.45 -10.98
CA GLN A 66 31.08 9.20 -12.12
C GLN A 66 31.51 8.63 -13.48
N ARG A 67 32.72 8.06 -13.58
CA ARG A 67 33.24 7.44 -14.82
C ARG A 67 32.69 6.04 -15.09
N ARG A 68 32.06 5.39 -14.12
CA ARG A 68 31.55 4.02 -14.25
C ARG A 68 30.05 4.08 -14.55
N TRP A 69 29.57 3.24 -15.47
CA TRP A 69 28.16 3.21 -15.85
C TRP A 69 27.28 2.38 -14.87
N TRP A 70 27.87 1.40 -14.17
CA TRP A 70 27.14 0.50 -13.27
C TRP A 70 26.42 1.19 -12.09
N PRO A 71 26.91 2.27 -11.45
CA PRO A 71 26.20 2.92 -10.34
C PRO A 71 24.86 3.52 -10.77
N TYR A 72 24.78 4.03 -12.00
CA TYR A 72 23.54 4.56 -12.58
C TYR A 72 22.50 3.46 -12.82
N VAL A 73 22.93 2.25 -13.18
CA VAL A 73 22.02 1.09 -13.34
C VAL A 73 21.47 0.65 -12.00
N ILE A 74 22.30 0.61 -10.95
CA ILE A 74 21.83 0.26 -9.61
C ILE A 74 20.87 1.34 -9.07
N LEU A 75 21.17 2.62 -9.32
CA LEU A 75 20.26 3.71 -8.99
C LEU A 75 18.92 3.56 -9.72
N ALA A 76 18.94 3.22 -11.02
CA ALA A 76 17.71 2.99 -11.79
C ALA A 76 16.89 1.82 -11.23
N VAL A 77 17.53 0.70 -10.85
CA VAL A 77 16.87 -0.44 -10.21
C VAL A 77 16.28 -0.05 -8.85
N PHE A 78 16.99 0.75 -8.07
CA PHE A 78 16.52 1.24 -6.78
C PHE A 78 15.30 2.16 -6.94
N VAL A 79 15.36 3.12 -7.87
CA VAL A 79 14.20 3.99 -8.20
C VAL A 79 13.02 3.16 -8.68
N LEU A 80 13.25 2.15 -9.52
CA LEU A 80 12.19 1.26 -9.99
C LEU A 80 11.54 0.49 -8.83
N ALA A 81 12.32 -0.07 -7.91
CA ALA A 81 11.80 -0.73 -6.71
C ALA A 81 10.95 0.22 -5.85
N LEU A 82 11.38 1.47 -5.69
CA LEU A 82 10.62 2.50 -4.96
C LEU A 82 9.29 2.85 -5.64
N VAL A 83 9.29 2.99 -6.97
CA VAL A 83 8.07 3.22 -7.76
C VAL A 83 7.09 2.06 -7.56
N LEU A 84 7.57 0.81 -7.61
CA LEU A 84 6.77 -0.38 -7.36
C LEU A 84 6.14 -0.40 -5.95
N VAL A 85 6.91 -0.04 -4.91
CA VAL A 85 6.36 0.10 -3.55
C VAL A 85 5.29 1.19 -3.50
N GLY A 86 5.51 2.33 -4.18
CA GLY A 86 4.52 3.39 -4.30
C GLY A 86 3.23 2.93 -4.97
N ILE A 87 3.33 2.18 -6.07
CA ILE A 87 2.19 1.55 -6.76
C ILE A 87 1.47 0.57 -5.81
N GLY A 88 2.21 -0.26 -5.08
CA GLY A 88 1.63 -1.17 -4.08
C GLY A 88 0.81 -0.44 -3.02
N ARG A 89 1.34 0.66 -2.46
CA ARG A 89 0.62 1.52 -1.51
C ARG A 89 -0.64 2.15 -2.13
N ALA A 90 -0.55 2.63 -3.37
CA ALA A 90 -1.69 3.20 -4.09
C ALA A 90 -2.80 2.17 -4.34
N LEU A 91 -2.44 0.92 -4.68
CA LEU A 91 -3.40 -0.17 -4.87
C LEU A 91 -4.13 -0.52 -3.56
N VAL A 92 -3.40 -0.60 -2.43
CA VAL A 92 -4.02 -0.81 -1.12
C VAL A 92 -5.00 0.31 -0.80
N LEU A 93 -4.60 1.57 -0.99
CA LEU A 93 -5.47 2.72 -0.73
C LEU A 93 -6.73 2.68 -1.60
N HIS A 94 -6.58 2.42 -2.91
CA HIS A 94 -7.70 2.31 -3.84
C HIS A 94 -8.66 1.18 -3.42
N GLN A 95 -8.13 0.04 -2.97
CA GLN A 95 -8.96 -1.06 -2.49
C GLN A 95 -9.72 -0.70 -1.20
N MET A 96 -9.08 -0.02 -0.25
CA MET A 96 -9.75 0.44 0.97
C MET A 96 -10.86 1.45 0.66
N GLN A 97 -10.62 2.38 -0.28
CA GLN A 97 -11.65 3.31 -0.77
C GLN A 97 -12.82 2.57 -1.44
N ALA A 98 -12.52 1.55 -2.25
CA ALA A 98 -13.54 0.73 -2.90
C ALA A 98 -14.39 -0.05 -1.88
N LEU A 99 -13.78 -0.59 -0.80
CA LEU A 99 -14.49 -1.24 0.29
C LEU A 99 -15.42 -0.26 1.03
N LEU A 100 -14.91 0.93 1.37
CA LEU A 100 -15.70 1.97 2.04
C LEU A 100 -16.88 2.45 1.18
N SER A 101 -16.65 2.70 -0.10
CA SER A 101 -17.68 3.12 -1.04
C SER A 101 -18.76 2.03 -1.22
N ASN A 102 -18.34 0.78 -1.34
CA ASN A 102 -19.25 -0.37 -1.44
C ASN A 102 -20.08 -0.56 -0.16
N TRP A 103 -19.46 -0.45 1.02
CA TRP A 103 -20.14 -0.50 2.31
C TRP A 103 -21.24 0.57 2.38
N ASN A 104 -20.90 1.84 2.11
CA ASN A 104 -21.86 2.94 2.11
C ASN A 104 -23.00 2.73 1.10
N SER A 105 -22.67 2.24 -0.10
CA SER A 105 -23.68 1.94 -1.12
C SER A 105 -24.66 0.86 -0.66
N ASN A 106 -24.17 -0.24 -0.09
CA ASN A 106 -25.02 -1.35 0.38
C ASN A 106 -25.85 -0.99 1.61
N VAL A 107 -25.27 -0.24 2.55
CA VAL A 107 -26.00 0.31 3.71
C VAL A 107 -27.10 1.27 3.27
N ASN A 108 -26.85 2.14 2.28
CA ASN A 108 -27.87 3.03 1.73
C ASN A 108 -29.01 2.25 1.05
N LYS A 109 -28.71 1.14 0.36
CA LYS A 109 -29.74 0.23 -0.19
C LYS A 109 -30.55 -0.45 0.91
N PHE A 110 -29.93 -0.84 2.02
CA PHE A 110 -30.63 -1.37 3.19
C PHE A 110 -31.61 -0.36 3.79
N TYR A 111 -31.20 0.91 3.95
CA TYR A 111 -32.10 1.97 4.43
C TYR A 111 -33.25 2.29 3.48
N ARG A 112 -33.12 1.94 2.20
CA ARG A 112 -34.16 2.09 1.17
C ARG A 112 -35.06 0.85 1.03
N ASP A 113 -34.90 -0.14 1.92
CA ASP A 113 -35.56 -1.45 1.84
C ASP A 113 -35.31 -2.20 0.51
N GLU A 114 -34.23 -1.85 -0.21
CA GLU A 114 -33.83 -2.48 -1.48
C GLU A 114 -32.95 -3.72 -1.25
N LEU A 115 -32.38 -3.88 -0.06
CA LEU A 115 -31.43 -4.92 0.30
C LEU A 115 -31.66 -5.38 1.75
N GLU A 116 -31.52 -6.67 2.04
CA GLU A 116 -31.62 -7.17 3.41
C GLU A 116 -30.27 -7.07 4.14
N TRP A 117 -30.30 -6.94 5.47
CA TRP A 117 -29.06 -6.83 6.24
C TRP A 117 -28.08 -8.03 6.05
N PRO A 118 -28.53 -9.29 6.00
CA PRO A 118 -27.63 -10.42 5.71
C PRO A 118 -26.93 -10.30 4.35
N ASP A 119 -27.60 -9.71 3.36
CA ASP A 119 -27.01 -9.46 2.06
C ASP A 119 -25.93 -8.38 2.10
N VAL A 120 -26.12 -7.33 2.90
CA VAL A 120 -25.09 -6.30 3.14
C VAL A 120 -23.80 -6.95 3.63
N ILE A 121 -23.89 -7.82 4.63
CA ILE A 121 -22.73 -8.52 5.21
C ILE A 121 -22.10 -9.47 4.19
N ARG A 122 -22.91 -10.27 3.49
CA ARG A 122 -22.44 -11.20 2.47
C ARG A 122 -21.70 -10.49 1.33
N LEU A 123 -22.20 -9.34 0.88
CA LEU A 123 -21.58 -8.55 -0.18
C LEU A 123 -20.29 -7.86 0.30
N ASP A 124 -20.20 -7.46 1.56
CA ASP A 124 -18.97 -6.94 2.16
C ASP A 124 -17.88 -8.04 2.20
N GLU A 125 -18.21 -9.22 2.73
CA GLU A 125 -17.27 -10.35 2.81
C GLU A 125 -16.78 -10.80 1.43
N ALA A 126 -17.67 -10.86 0.43
CA ALA A 126 -17.30 -11.21 -0.94
C ALA A 126 -16.32 -10.20 -1.53
N LYS A 127 -16.51 -8.90 -1.25
CA LYS A 127 -15.63 -7.85 -1.75
C LYS A 127 -14.26 -7.86 -1.07
N VAL A 128 -14.22 -8.15 0.23
CA VAL A 128 -12.96 -8.33 0.98
C VAL A 128 -12.15 -9.48 0.38
N LYS A 129 -12.76 -10.66 0.19
CA LYS A 129 -12.08 -11.85 -0.37
C LYS A 129 -11.57 -11.62 -1.78
N ALA A 130 -12.33 -10.94 -2.64
CA ALA A 130 -11.92 -10.68 -4.02
C ALA A 130 -10.71 -9.73 -4.14
N GLY A 131 -10.52 -8.84 -3.16
CA GLY A 131 -9.43 -7.87 -3.18
C GLY A 131 -8.14 -8.33 -2.50
N GLU A 132 -8.16 -9.38 -1.69
CA GLU A 132 -7.03 -9.73 -0.81
C GLU A 132 -5.75 -10.12 -1.57
N SER A 133 -5.89 -10.74 -2.74
CA SER A 133 -4.77 -11.36 -3.47
C SER A 133 -3.85 -10.33 -4.15
N MET A 134 -4.42 -9.25 -4.69
CA MET A 134 -3.70 -8.31 -5.57
C MET A 134 -2.62 -7.50 -4.83
N PRO A 135 -2.90 -6.89 -3.66
CA PRO A 135 -1.87 -6.16 -2.92
C PRO A 135 -0.77 -7.07 -2.37
N TRP A 136 -1.11 -8.31 -2.03
CA TRP A 136 -0.18 -9.29 -1.50
C TRP A 136 0.92 -9.63 -2.52
N VAL A 137 0.53 -9.94 -3.76
CA VAL A 137 1.48 -10.23 -4.85
C VAL A 137 2.37 -9.03 -5.15
N VAL A 138 1.79 -7.83 -5.29
CA VAL A 138 2.55 -6.61 -5.58
C VAL A 138 3.52 -6.27 -4.45
N GLY A 139 3.12 -6.48 -3.19
CA GLY A 139 3.98 -6.31 -2.03
C GLY A 139 5.21 -7.21 -2.07
N TRP A 140 5.01 -8.52 -2.32
CA TRP A 140 6.12 -9.48 -2.39
C TRP A 140 7.05 -9.26 -3.57
N VAL A 141 6.52 -8.91 -4.74
CA VAL A 141 7.33 -8.59 -5.92
C VAL A 141 8.19 -7.35 -5.66
N SER A 142 7.60 -6.31 -5.07
CA SER A 142 8.32 -5.07 -4.72
C SER A 142 9.42 -5.34 -3.69
N PHE A 143 9.13 -6.17 -2.68
CA PHE A 143 10.10 -6.56 -1.66
C PHE A 143 11.28 -7.35 -2.25
N ALA A 144 10.99 -8.32 -3.13
CA ALA A 144 12.02 -9.11 -3.80
C ALA A 144 12.94 -8.24 -4.67
N LEU A 145 12.38 -7.26 -5.40
CA LEU A 145 13.14 -6.30 -6.21
C LEU A 145 14.00 -5.35 -5.35
N PHE A 146 13.49 -4.92 -4.21
CA PHE A 146 14.24 -4.08 -3.29
C PHE A 146 15.44 -4.82 -2.68
N VAL A 147 15.22 -6.04 -2.18
CA VAL A 147 16.27 -6.87 -1.58
C VAL A 147 17.33 -7.24 -2.61
N SER A 148 16.94 -7.62 -3.84
CA SER A 148 17.89 -7.93 -4.89
C SER A 148 18.73 -6.72 -5.29
N GLY A 149 18.12 -5.52 -5.35
CA GLY A 149 18.84 -4.26 -5.57
C GLY A 149 19.86 -3.94 -4.47
N LEU A 150 19.51 -4.15 -3.20
CA LEU A 150 20.42 -3.96 -2.06
C LEU A 150 21.61 -4.94 -2.10
N ILE A 151 21.34 -6.22 -2.35
CA ILE A 151 22.38 -7.24 -2.46
C ILE A 151 23.33 -6.92 -3.62
N ALA A 152 22.79 -6.50 -4.77
CA ALA A 152 23.60 -6.08 -5.91
C ALA A 152 24.47 -4.86 -5.59
N LEU A 153 23.92 -3.84 -4.91
CA LEU A 153 24.66 -2.67 -4.46
C LEU A 153 25.82 -3.05 -3.52
N CYS A 154 25.54 -3.85 -2.49
CA CYS A 154 26.55 -4.32 -1.54
C CYS A 154 27.62 -5.17 -2.23
N GLY A 155 27.23 -6.07 -3.11
CA GLY A 155 28.14 -6.91 -3.90
C GLY A 155 29.07 -6.07 -4.78
N CYS A 156 28.55 -5.06 -5.48
CA CYS A 156 29.37 -4.15 -6.27
C CYS A 156 30.33 -3.32 -5.40
N PHE A 157 29.92 -2.91 -4.20
CA PHE A 157 30.80 -2.23 -3.24
C PHE A 157 31.97 -3.11 -2.79
N ILE A 158 31.72 -4.39 -2.54
CA ILE A 158 32.75 -5.35 -2.12
C ILE A 158 33.71 -5.68 -3.28
N VAL A 159 33.17 -5.89 -4.48
CA VAL A 159 33.96 -6.29 -5.66
C VAL A 159 34.78 -5.13 -6.25
N PHE A 160 34.22 -3.93 -6.30
CA PHE A 160 34.90 -2.78 -6.91
C PHE A 160 35.59 -1.86 -5.89
N GLY A 161 35.41 -2.11 -4.59
CA GLY A 161 36.05 -1.41 -3.49
C GLY A 161 35.55 0.02 -3.29
N VAL A 162 35.78 0.55 -2.08
CA VAL A 162 35.61 1.99 -1.81
C VAL A 162 36.72 2.73 -2.55
N PRO A 163 36.42 3.64 -3.48
CA PRO A 163 37.45 4.44 -4.11
C PRO A 163 38.08 5.38 -3.07
N GLY A 164 39.30 5.05 -2.64
CA GLY A 164 40.03 5.80 -1.64
C GLY A 164 40.93 4.96 -0.74
N THR A 165 40.71 3.65 -0.60
CA THR A 165 41.72 2.78 0.01
C THR A 165 42.80 2.49 -1.02
N ALA A 166 43.79 3.37 -1.10
CA ALA A 166 45.12 2.95 -1.48
C ALA A 166 45.50 1.80 -0.54
N ILE A 167 45.35 0.56 -1.02
CA ILE A 167 46.12 -0.53 -0.44
C ILE A 167 47.55 -0.16 -0.81
N ALA A 168 48.23 0.51 0.11
CA ALA A 168 49.67 0.66 0.10
C ALA A 168 50.26 -0.74 0.20
N ALA A 169 50.32 -1.44 -0.92
CA ALA A 169 51.18 -2.60 -1.08
C ALA A 169 52.60 -2.04 -1.11
N SER A 170 53.25 -2.19 0.04
CA SER A 170 54.70 -2.12 0.22
C SER A 170 55.36 -3.34 -0.39
#